data_AF-T0Z9D2-F1
#
_entry.id   AF-T0Z9D2-F1
#
_cell.length_a   1.000
_cell.length_b   1.000
_cell.length_c   1.000
_cell.angle_alpha   90.00
_cell.angle_beta   90.00
_cell.angle_gamma   90.00
#
_symmetry.space_group_name_H-M   'P 1'
#
loop_
_entity.id
_entity.type
_entity.pdbx_description
1 polymer ?
#
loop_
_entity_poly.entity_id
_entity_poly.type
_entity_poly.pdbx_seq_one_letter_code
_entity_poly.pdbx_strand_id
1 'polypeptide(L)'
;MDDESYVGSTFRSAEFNKPPYNRYTIIRAQFDKWFSKKVQEAGALLICETTVSNLLLDKNRVIGIQTDREGGAIYADIVILADGVNSLLAKKAGFHPELNAKDVALAVKEIHFLPQNIIEERFNIDEEEGVVIEMAGKITQGMVGTGFLYTNKESITIGVGCMAFGISDSQETTPY
;
A
#
# COMPACT_ATOMS: atom_id res chain seq x y z
N MET A 1 2.66 -8.18 -30.87
CA MET A 1 3.75 -8.38 -29.90
C MET A 1 3.76 -9.85 -29.58
N ASP A 2 4.87 -10.51 -29.85
CA ASP A 2 5.17 -11.89 -29.46
C ASP A 2 5.63 -11.94 -27.98
N ASP A 3 6.17 -13.08 -27.56
CA ASP A 3 6.72 -13.26 -26.21
C ASP A 3 8.03 -12.51 -25.95
N GLU A 4 8.66 -11.96 -26.99
CA GLU A 4 10.01 -11.36 -26.91
C GLU A 4 10.01 -9.85 -27.20
N SER A 5 8.85 -9.27 -27.51
CA SER A 5 8.71 -7.85 -27.85
C SER A 5 7.98 -7.07 -26.76
N TYR A 6 8.48 -5.87 -26.49
CA TYR A 6 7.83 -4.87 -25.63
C TYR A 6 7.76 -3.53 -26.37
N VAL A 7 6.82 -2.68 -25.95
CA VAL A 7 6.76 -1.27 -26.34
C VAL A 7 6.72 -0.43 -25.08
N GLY A 8 7.48 0.67 -25.08
CA GLY A 8 7.54 1.60 -23.97
C GLY A 8 7.21 3.02 -24.44
N SER A 9 6.62 3.81 -23.55
CA SER A 9 6.47 5.25 -23.73
C SER A 9 6.86 5.94 -22.43
N THR A 10 7.50 7.09 -22.53
CA THR A 10 7.96 7.85 -21.37
C THR A 10 7.44 9.28 -21.47
N PHE A 11 6.98 9.82 -20.34
CA PHE A 11 6.64 11.22 -20.20
C PHE A 11 7.45 11.82 -19.04
N ARG A 12 8.17 12.90 -19.32
CA ARG A 12 8.96 13.64 -18.34
C ARG A 12 8.67 15.13 -18.48
N SER A 13 8.58 15.82 -17.35
CA SER A 13 8.32 17.27 -17.31
C SER A 13 9.19 17.90 -16.24
N ALA A 14 10.05 18.84 -16.63
CA ALA A 14 10.86 19.62 -15.69
C ALA A 14 10.01 20.47 -14.72
N GLU A 15 8.74 20.73 -15.06
CA GLU A 15 7.82 21.42 -14.17
C GLU A 15 7.48 20.60 -12.93
N PHE A 16 7.57 19.26 -13.02
CA PHE A 16 7.32 18.39 -11.86
C PHE A 16 8.40 18.46 -10.78
N ASN A 17 9.56 19.04 -11.12
CA ASN A 17 10.67 19.28 -10.17
C ASN A 17 10.57 20.63 -9.48
N LYS A 18 9.45 21.34 -9.63
CA LYS A 18 9.21 22.66 -9.02
C LYS A 18 7.96 22.61 -8.15
N PRO A 19 7.92 23.38 -7.04
CA PRO A 19 6.71 23.51 -6.25
C PRO A 19 5.52 24.11 -7.06
N PRO A 20 4.29 23.60 -6.87
CA PRO A 20 3.95 22.41 -6.11
C PRO A 20 4.34 21.13 -6.88
N TYR A 21 5.18 20.30 -6.26
CA TYR A 21 5.61 19.02 -6.83
C TYR A 21 4.40 18.11 -7.10
N ASN A 22 4.47 17.30 -8.15
CA ASN A 22 3.34 16.49 -8.59
C ASN A 22 3.14 15.22 -7.75
N ARG A 23 4.21 14.49 -7.42
CA ARG A 23 4.20 13.15 -6.80
C ARG A 23 5.53 12.86 -6.10
N TYR A 24 5.51 11.90 -5.18
CA TYR A 24 6.70 11.39 -4.49
C TYR A 24 6.62 9.86 -4.41
N THR A 25 7.78 9.21 -4.48
CA THR A 25 7.92 7.81 -4.07
C THR A 25 8.27 7.75 -2.59
N ILE A 26 7.69 6.79 -1.87
CA ILE A 26 7.88 6.68 -0.42
C ILE A 26 8.13 5.23 0.01
N ILE A 27 8.96 5.08 1.03
CA ILE A 27 9.00 3.86 1.86
C ILE A 27 8.05 4.07 3.03
N ARG A 28 6.89 3.39 2.98
CA ARG A 28 5.80 3.53 3.96
C ARG A 28 6.25 3.40 5.40
N ALA A 29 7.13 2.44 5.72
CA ALA A 29 7.64 2.29 7.09
C ALA A 29 8.33 3.57 7.62
N GLN A 30 9.09 4.27 6.77
CA GLN A 30 9.76 5.52 7.15
C GLN A 30 8.79 6.69 7.17
N PHE A 31 7.92 6.78 6.16
CA PHE A 31 6.91 7.83 6.09
C PHE A 31 5.93 7.76 7.27
N ASP A 32 5.37 6.58 7.56
CA ASP A 32 4.40 6.37 8.64
C ASP A 32 5.06 6.65 10.00
N LYS A 33 6.34 6.32 10.18
CA LYS A 33 7.12 6.69 11.38
C LYS A 33 7.30 8.20 11.54
N TRP A 34 7.53 8.92 10.45
CA TRP A 34 7.60 10.39 10.48
C TRP A 34 6.22 10.99 10.73
N PHE A 35 5.19 10.50 10.03
CA PHE A 35 3.84 11.03 10.11
C PHE A 35 3.22 10.81 11.49
N SER A 36 3.49 9.66 12.11
CA SER A 36 3.04 9.37 13.48
C SER A 36 3.66 10.29 14.53
N LYS A 37 4.88 10.80 14.31
CA LYS A 37 5.46 11.86 15.15
C LYS A 37 4.70 13.18 14.99
N LYS A 38 4.35 13.55 13.75
CA LYS A 38 3.56 14.76 13.48
C LYS A 38 2.18 14.70 14.14
N VAL A 39 1.55 13.52 14.12
CA VAL A 39 0.26 13.27 14.79
C VAL A 39 0.39 13.41 16.32
N GLN A 40 1.47 12.90 16.92
CA GLN A 40 1.74 13.07 18.35
C GLN A 40 2.09 14.52 18.74
N GLU A 41 2.86 15.23 17.92
CA GLU A 41 3.15 16.66 18.09
C GLU A 41 1.86 17.50 18.05
N ALA A 42 0.87 17.08 17.27
CA ALA A 42 -0.46 17.69 17.23
C ALA A 42 -1.36 17.31 18.44
N GLY A 43 -0.87 16.47 19.36
CA GLY A 43 -1.53 16.15 20.62
C GLY A 43 -2.29 14.81 20.67
N ALA A 44 -2.23 13.99 19.62
CA ALA A 44 -2.86 12.68 19.64
C ALA A 44 -1.99 11.63 20.35
N LEU A 45 -2.64 10.73 21.11
CA LEU A 45 -1.96 9.58 21.71
C LEU A 45 -1.85 8.44 20.70
N LEU A 46 -0.63 8.01 20.40
CA LEU A 46 -0.37 6.82 19.59
C LEU A 46 -0.09 5.62 20.49
N ILE A 47 -0.86 4.55 20.33
CA ILE A 47 -0.65 3.29 21.05
C ILE A 47 -0.31 2.20 20.01
N CYS A 48 0.98 1.89 19.87
CA CYS A 48 1.45 0.80 19.01
C CYS A 48 1.28 -0.57 19.70
N GLU A 49 1.55 -1.67 18.99
CA GLU A 49 1.50 -3.03 19.54
C GLU A 49 0.20 -3.30 20.32
N THR A 50 -0.93 -2.91 19.70
CA THR A 50 -2.25 -2.96 20.31
C THR A 50 -3.24 -3.32 19.22
N THR A 51 -3.75 -4.55 19.26
CA THR A 51 -4.73 -5.02 18.29
C THR A 51 -6.13 -4.79 18.82
N VAL A 52 -6.99 -4.13 18.04
CA VAL A 52 -8.40 -4.00 18.39
C VAL A 52 -9.13 -5.29 18.03
N SER A 53 -9.76 -5.93 19.01
CA SER A 53 -10.43 -7.22 18.84
C SER A 53 -11.95 -7.07 18.64
N ASN A 54 -12.56 -6.07 19.28
CA ASN A 54 -14.01 -5.85 19.28
C ASN A 54 -14.36 -4.36 19.41
N LEU A 55 -15.54 -3.98 18.90
CA LEU A 55 -16.21 -2.73 19.26
C LEU A 55 -16.98 -2.93 20.58
N LEU A 56 -16.95 -1.93 21.45
CA LEU A 56 -17.80 -1.87 22.64
C LEU A 56 -19.12 -1.21 22.25
N LEU A 57 -20.23 -1.85 22.60
CA LEU A 57 -21.58 -1.42 22.21
C LEU A 57 -22.44 -1.18 23.46
N ASP A 58 -23.16 -0.07 23.47
CA ASP A 58 -24.36 0.12 24.29
C ASP A 58 -25.58 0.17 23.35
N LYS A 59 -26.37 -0.91 23.36
CA LYS A 59 -27.44 -1.16 22.39
C LYS A 59 -26.88 -1.10 20.96
N ASN A 60 -27.28 -0.07 20.19
CA ASN A 60 -26.87 0.14 18.80
C ASN A 60 -25.80 1.23 18.65
N ARG A 61 -25.26 1.77 19.76
CA ARG A 61 -24.23 2.81 19.73
C ARG A 61 -22.86 2.20 20.04
N VAL A 62 -21.88 2.48 19.19
CA VAL A 62 -20.47 2.24 19.49
C VAL A 62 -20.01 3.24 20.55
N ILE A 63 -19.49 2.73 21.66
CA ILE A 63 -19.02 3.52 22.81
C ILE A 63 -17.52 3.36 23.07
N GLY A 64 -16.82 2.61 22.22
CA GLY A 64 -15.39 2.37 22.38
C GLY A 64 -14.90 1.12 21.66
N ILE A 65 -13.71 0.67 22.05
CA ILE A 65 -13.02 -0.50 21.53
C ILE A 65 -12.49 -1.37 22.66
N GLN A 66 -12.41 -2.68 22.40
CA GLN A 66 -11.67 -3.63 23.21
C GLN A 66 -10.38 -3.98 22.47
N THR A 67 -9.25 -3.91 23.17
CA THR A 67 -7.94 -4.32 22.65
C THR A 67 -7.51 -5.68 23.21
N ASP A 68 -6.41 -6.21 22.69
CA ASP A 68 -5.75 -7.44 23.12
C ASP A 68 -4.97 -7.30 24.45
N ARG A 69 -4.91 -6.11 25.03
CA ARG A 69 -4.25 -5.85 26.32
C ARG A 69 -5.16 -6.16 27.50
N GLU A 70 -4.55 -6.56 28.63
CA GLU A 70 -5.26 -6.70 29.90
C GLU A 70 -5.85 -5.34 30.34
N GLY A 71 -7.14 -5.31 30.67
CA GLY A 71 -7.85 -4.05 30.95
C GLY A 71 -7.95 -3.11 29.74
N GLY A 72 -7.73 -3.61 28.52
CA GLY A 72 -7.57 -2.82 27.30
C GLY A 72 -8.86 -2.25 26.70
N ALA A 73 -9.88 -1.97 27.51
CA ALA A 73 -11.10 -1.28 27.09
C ALA A 73 -10.82 0.23 27.00
N ILE A 74 -11.09 0.82 25.83
CA ILE A 74 -10.92 2.26 25.59
C ILE A 74 -12.27 2.81 25.14
N TYR A 75 -12.84 3.73 25.92
CA TYR A 75 -14.10 4.39 25.63
C TYR A 75 -13.89 5.66 24.80
N ALA A 76 -14.78 5.89 23.84
CA ALA A 76 -14.74 7.07 22.98
C ALA A 76 -16.14 7.42 22.48
N ASP A 77 -16.40 8.71 22.25
CA ASP A 77 -17.66 9.17 21.65
C ASP A 77 -17.82 8.73 20.20
N ILE A 78 -16.69 8.61 19.48
CA ILE A 78 -16.60 8.24 18.07
C ILE A 78 -15.43 7.27 17.88
N VAL A 79 -15.65 6.21 17.12
CA VAL A 79 -14.61 5.27 16.67
C VAL A 79 -14.53 5.35 15.14
N ILE A 80 -13.34 5.62 14.62
CA ILE A 80 -13.06 5.64 13.18
C ILE A 80 -12.32 4.34 12.82
N LEU A 81 -12.93 3.53 11.95
CA LEU A 81 -12.30 2.30 11.45
C LEU A 81 -11.40 2.65 10.26
N ALA A 82 -10.09 2.56 10.48
CA ALA A 82 -9.05 2.78 9.48
C ALA A 82 -8.08 1.58 9.41
N ASP A 83 -8.61 0.36 9.58
CA ASP A 83 -7.90 -0.93 9.70
C ASP A 83 -7.54 -1.59 8.35
N GLY A 84 -7.58 -0.81 7.26
CA GLY A 84 -7.07 -1.20 5.95
C GLY A 84 -8.02 -2.09 5.15
N VAL A 85 -7.52 -2.64 4.03
CA VAL A 85 -8.36 -3.23 2.98
C VAL A 85 -9.24 -4.38 3.47
N ASN A 86 -8.73 -5.22 4.37
CA ASN A 86 -9.46 -6.38 4.88
C ASN A 86 -10.52 -6.01 5.92
N SER A 87 -10.33 -4.87 6.60
CA SER A 87 -11.26 -4.26 7.57
C SER A 87 -11.97 -5.26 8.50
N LEU A 88 -11.21 -6.20 9.10
CA LEU A 88 -11.76 -7.34 9.83
C LEU A 88 -12.69 -6.95 10.97
N LEU A 89 -12.44 -5.80 11.61
CA LEU A 89 -13.27 -5.30 12.71
C LEU A 89 -14.63 -4.81 12.19
N ALA A 90 -14.64 -4.09 11.07
CA ALA A 90 -15.87 -3.62 10.42
C ALA A 90 -16.72 -4.80 9.93
N LYS A 91 -16.09 -5.81 9.34
CA LYS A 91 -16.75 -7.06 8.95
C LYS A 91 -17.39 -7.77 10.15
N LYS A 92 -16.64 -7.93 11.25
CA LYS A 92 -17.13 -8.53 12.50
C LYS A 92 -18.29 -7.73 13.12
N ALA A 93 -18.27 -6.40 12.96
CA ALA A 93 -19.35 -5.51 13.36
C ALA A 93 -20.56 -5.51 12.41
N GLY A 94 -20.49 -6.26 11.29
CA GLY A 94 -21.57 -6.36 10.30
C GLY A 94 -21.70 -5.13 9.39
N PHE A 95 -20.69 -4.27 9.31
CA PHE A 95 -20.73 -3.06 8.47
C PHE A 95 -20.53 -3.34 6.99
N HIS A 96 -19.87 -4.46 6.66
CA HIS A 96 -19.76 -4.96 5.30
C HIS A 96 -19.65 -6.49 5.28
N PRO A 97 -20.03 -7.14 4.17
CA PRO A 97 -19.88 -8.59 4.00
C PRO A 97 -18.42 -8.99 3.72
N GLU A 98 -18.16 -10.29 3.56
CA GLU A 98 -16.89 -10.76 2.98
C GLU A 98 -16.59 -10.05 1.65
N LEU A 99 -15.32 -9.71 1.43
CA LEU A 99 -14.88 -9.13 0.16
C LEU A 99 -14.94 -10.18 -0.95
N ASN A 100 -15.48 -9.81 -2.11
CA ASN A 100 -15.42 -10.70 -3.27
C ASN A 100 -14.05 -10.58 -3.95
N ALA A 101 -13.52 -11.69 -4.48
CA ALA A 101 -12.24 -11.71 -5.19
C ALA A 101 -12.18 -10.80 -6.43
N LYS A 102 -13.35 -10.41 -6.97
CA LYS A 102 -13.47 -9.43 -8.06
C LYS A 102 -13.32 -7.96 -7.62
N ASP A 103 -13.41 -7.69 -6.31
CA ASP A 103 -13.37 -6.34 -5.73
C ASP A 103 -11.99 -6.03 -5.14
N VAL A 104 -11.06 -6.99 -5.13
CA VAL A 104 -9.72 -6.86 -4.54
C VAL A 104 -8.63 -7.35 -5.49
N ALA A 105 -7.45 -6.75 -5.39
CA ALA A 105 -6.24 -7.19 -6.06
C ALA A 105 -5.22 -7.66 -5.01
N LEU A 106 -4.53 -8.76 -5.31
CA LEU A 106 -3.35 -9.17 -4.57
C LEU A 106 -2.13 -8.56 -5.24
N ALA A 107 -1.33 -7.83 -4.46
CA ALA A 107 -0.08 -7.25 -4.91
C ALA A 107 1.09 -7.83 -4.14
N VAL A 108 2.13 -8.21 -4.88
CA VAL A 108 3.43 -8.62 -4.34
C VAL A 108 4.45 -7.57 -4.72
N LYS A 109 5.31 -7.23 -3.78
CA LYS A 109 6.34 -6.20 -3.92
C LYS A 109 7.65 -6.69 -3.33
N GLU A 110 8.74 -6.35 -4.01
CA GLU A 110 10.10 -6.49 -3.53
C GLU A 110 10.81 -5.12 -3.52
N ILE A 111 11.80 -4.98 -2.64
CA ILE A 111 12.66 -3.80 -2.56
C ILE A 111 14.10 -4.26 -2.75
N HIS A 112 14.77 -3.72 -3.76
CA HIS A 112 16.18 -3.96 -4.03
C HIS A 112 17.00 -2.74 -3.66
N PHE A 113 17.93 -2.89 -2.72
CA PHE A 113 18.83 -1.80 -2.35
C PHE A 113 19.90 -1.59 -3.43
N LEU A 114 20.07 -0.34 -3.83
CA LEU A 114 21.05 0.08 -4.83
C LEU A 114 21.63 1.43 -4.39
N PRO A 115 22.93 1.67 -4.59
CA PRO A 115 23.50 2.99 -4.35
C PRO A 115 22.78 4.06 -5.18
N GLN A 116 22.56 5.23 -4.58
CA GLN A 116 21.81 6.32 -5.22
C GLN A 116 22.37 6.70 -6.59
N ASN A 117 23.70 6.83 -6.71
CA ASN A 117 24.36 7.15 -7.98
C ASN A 117 24.08 6.13 -9.10
N ILE A 118 23.87 4.85 -8.74
CA ILE A 118 23.53 3.80 -9.71
C ILE A 118 22.07 3.94 -10.17
N ILE A 119 21.17 4.40 -9.30
CA ILE A 119 19.78 4.68 -9.65
C ILE A 119 19.73 5.91 -10.57
N GLU A 120 20.40 7.00 -10.18
CA GLU A 120 20.53 8.22 -10.98
C GLU A 120 21.04 7.93 -12.39
N GLU A 121 22.11 7.14 -12.51
CA GLU A 121 22.68 6.73 -13.80
C GLU A 121 21.70 5.88 -14.63
N ARG A 122 21.12 4.83 -14.04
CA ARG A 122 20.25 3.87 -14.76
C ARG A 122 18.94 4.48 -15.21
N PHE A 123 18.39 5.41 -14.42
CA PHE A 123 17.12 6.05 -14.70
C PHE A 123 17.30 7.44 -15.31
N ASN A 124 18.54 7.93 -15.46
CA ASN A 124 18.87 9.25 -15.97
C ASN A 124 18.07 10.35 -15.27
N ILE A 125 18.25 10.46 -13.96
CA ILE A 125 17.56 11.39 -13.06
C ILE A 125 18.54 12.05 -12.09
N ASP A 126 18.21 13.25 -11.61
CA ASP A 126 18.95 13.94 -10.55
C ASP A 126 18.58 13.43 -9.14
N GLU A 127 19.34 13.85 -8.11
CA GLU A 127 19.24 13.38 -6.70
C GLU A 127 17.83 13.47 -6.08
N GLU A 128 17.05 14.49 -6.42
CA GLU A 128 15.69 14.70 -5.89
C GLU A 128 14.58 14.34 -6.90
N GLU A 129 14.94 13.69 -7.99
CA GLU A 129 14.00 13.22 -9.00
C GLU A 129 13.65 11.74 -8.80
N GLY A 130 12.55 11.30 -9.42
CA GLY A 130 12.11 9.91 -9.34
C GLY A 130 11.42 9.45 -10.61
N VAL A 131 11.49 8.15 -10.87
CA VAL A 131 10.81 7.50 -11.99
C VAL A 131 9.78 6.52 -11.46
N VAL A 132 8.61 6.56 -12.08
CA VAL A 132 7.55 5.59 -11.94
C VAL A 132 7.32 4.93 -13.30
N ILE A 133 7.46 3.61 -13.34
CA ILE A 133 7.18 2.78 -14.51
C ILE A 133 5.98 1.90 -14.17
N GLU A 134 4.95 1.99 -14.99
CA GLU A 134 3.82 1.05 -14.99
C GLU A 134 3.99 0.11 -16.18
N MET A 135 3.81 -1.18 -15.93
CA MET A 135 3.97 -2.24 -16.91
C MET A 135 2.64 -2.98 -17.05
N ALA A 136 2.25 -3.28 -18.28
CA ALA A 136 1.06 -4.07 -18.58
C ALA A 136 1.36 -5.05 -19.73
N GLY A 137 0.63 -6.16 -19.78
CA GLY A 137 0.80 -7.19 -20.82
C GLY A 137 1.12 -8.56 -20.22
N LYS A 138 1.96 -9.34 -20.92
CA LYS A 138 2.24 -10.75 -20.56
C LYS A 138 2.84 -10.95 -19.16
N ILE A 139 3.36 -9.91 -18.54
CA ILE A 139 3.85 -9.93 -17.15
C ILE A 139 2.82 -10.39 -16.13
N THR A 140 1.52 -10.27 -16.43
CA THR A 140 0.42 -10.75 -15.58
C THR A 140 -0.17 -12.08 -16.04
N GLN A 141 0.47 -12.74 -17.02
CA GLN A 141 0.04 -14.04 -17.58
C GLN A 141 -1.45 -14.06 -18.01
N GLY A 142 -1.94 -12.94 -18.55
CA GLY A 142 -3.33 -12.81 -19.00
C GLY A 142 -4.32 -12.42 -17.90
N MET A 143 -3.88 -12.31 -16.64
CA MET A 143 -4.70 -11.76 -15.56
C MET A 143 -4.87 -10.25 -15.71
N VAL A 144 -6.00 -9.74 -15.19
CA VAL A 144 -6.23 -8.29 -15.05
C VAL A 144 -5.29 -7.78 -13.95
N GLY A 145 -4.28 -7.00 -14.33
CA GLY A 145 -3.26 -6.52 -13.41
C GLY A 145 -2.19 -5.67 -14.08
N THR A 146 -1.30 -5.10 -13.28
CA THR A 146 -0.15 -4.32 -13.72
C THR A 146 1.09 -4.65 -12.89
N GLY A 147 2.25 -4.52 -13.52
CA GLY A 147 3.53 -4.46 -12.85
C GLY A 147 3.91 -3.01 -12.59
N PHE A 148 4.72 -2.77 -11.57
CA PHE A 148 5.23 -1.43 -11.28
C PHE A 148 6.71 -1.47 -10.91
N LEU A 149 7.43 -0.40 -11.24
CA LEU A 149 8.77 -0.13 -10.75
C LEU A 149 8.88 1.34 -10.35
N TYR A 150 9.30 1.60 -9.12
CA TYR A 150 9.50 2.94 -8.57
C TYR A 150 10.93 3.10 -8.06
N THR A 151 11.54 4.25 -8.32
CA THR A 151 12.83 4.61 -7.71
C THR A 151 12.61 5.25 -6.34
N ASN A 152 13.43 4.86 -5.37
CA ASN A 152 13.64 5.58 -4.11
C ASN A 152 15.10 6.05 -4.08
N LYS A 153 15.50 6.84 -3.08
CA LYS A 153 16.89 7.36 -3.00
C LYS A 153 17.95 6.25 -2.98
N GLU A 154 17.74 5.18 -2.21
CA GLU A 154 18.74 4.11 -2.01
C GLU A 154 18.19 2.71 -2.38
N SER A 155 17.09 2.66 -3.14
CA SER A 155 16.49 1.39 -3.56
C SER A 155 15.57 1.56 -4.76
N ILE A 156 15.28 0.48 -5.45
CA ILE A 156 14.12 0.37 -6.32
C ILE A 156 13.06 -0.51 -5.66
N THR A 157 11.81 -0.19 -5.94
CA THR A 157 10.64 -1.01 -5.59
C THR A 157 10.12 -1.60 -6.89
N ILE A 158 10.00 -2.93 -6.95
CA ILE A 158 9.39 -3.63 -8.08
C ILE A 158 8.25 -4.49 -7.56
N GLY A 159 7.19 -4.64 -8.33
CA GLY A 159 6.09 -5.51 -7.95
C GLY A 159 5.10 -5.74 -9.06
N VAL A 160 4.12 -6.58 -8.74
CA VAL A 160 3.00 -6.93 -9.62
C VAL A 160 1.74 -7.05 -8.78
N GLY A 161 0.63 -6.54 -9.33
CA GLY A 161 -0.68 -6.67 -8.73
C GLY A 161 -1.66 -7.23 -9.75
N CYS A 162 -2.39 -8.27 -9.37
CA CYS A 162 -3.44 -8.89 -10.17
C CYS A 162 -4.74 -8.98 -9.37
N MET A 163 -5.88 -8.89 -10.05
CA MET A 163 -7.17 -9.14 -9.44
C MET A 163 -7.23 -10.54 -8.84
N ALA A 164 -7.74 -10.64 -7.61
CA ALA A 164 -7.67 -11.89 -6.85
C ALA A 164 -8.43 -13.04 -7.53
N PHE A 165 -9.52 -12.75 -8.26
CA PHE A 165 -10.24 -13.77 -9.03
C PHE A 165 -9.37 -14.42 -10.13
N GLY A 166 -8.53 -13.62 -10.80
CA GLY A 166 -7.64 -14.14 -11.85
C GLY A 166 -6.57 -15.09 -11.28
N ILE A 167 -6.13 -14.81 -10.05
CA ILE A 167 -5.16 -15.66 -9.34
C ILE A 167 -5.82 -16.95 -8.86
N SER A 168 -7.02 -16.88 -8.28
CA SER A 168 -7.73 -18.08 -7.81
C SER A 168 -8.10 -19.05 -8.93
N ASP A 169 -8.36 -18.52 -10.12
CA ASP A 169 -8.73 -19.32 -11.29
C ASP A 169 -7.49 -19.89 -12.01
N SER A 170 -6.31 -19.31 -11.79
CA SER A 170 -5.06 -19.81 -12.36
C SER A 170 -4.60 -21.08 -11.62
N GLN A 171 -4.49 -22.21 -12.34
CA GLN A 171 -4.03 -23.49 -11.76
C GLN A 171 -2.49 -23.58 -11.64
N GLU A 172 -1.76 -22.61 -12.18
CA GLU A 172 -0.28 -22.62 -12.25
C GLU A 172 0.40 -21.75 -11.19
N THR A 173 -0.36 -20.91 -10.47
CA THR A 173 0.23 -20.01 -9.47
C THR A 173 0.41 -20.75 -8.14
N THR A 174 1.57 -21.37 -7.93
CA THR A 174 1.94 -22.00 -6.66
C THR A 174 2.45 -20.95 -5.67
N PRO A 175 2.20 -21.09 -4.35
CA PRO A 175 2.78 -20.20 -3.34
C PRO A 175 4.30 -20.37 -3.14
N TYR A 176 4.96 -21.10 -4.05
CA TYR A 176 6.38 -21.48 -4.03
C TYR A 176 6.98 -21.34 -5.42
#